data_AF-A0A956QUL9-F1
#
_entry.id   AF-A0A956QUL9-F1
#
_cell.length_a   1.000
_cell.length_b   1.000
_cell.length_c   1.000
_cell.angle_alpha   90.00
_cell.angle_beta   90.00
_cell.angle_gamma   90.00
#
_symmetry.space_group_name_H-M   'P 1'
#
loop_
_entity.id
_entity.type
_entity.pdbx_description
1 polymer ?
#
loop_
_entity_poly.entity_id
_entity_poly.type
_entity_poly.pdbx_seq_one_letter_code
_entity_poly.pdbx_strand_id
1 'polypeptide(L)'
;MTTLTAPTATVTNTYKQTSIYKHMDLLEHLIDDAAGIYKFKLINADDFLDILDKARARLPEELSEAAEVLNQRDQILAESQRRSEQIVAQARRQAEQMLHESELLKAVQAEVERIRKQVVTEIEQMRREALAEAERIRMEADEDATRIKDGADHYAENVLTRMEKDLVEIGQHVQESQSIIRNGQKLIGQAKRVPNLQAAPGQPQPQPHMPAHLSSPLLSPRSE
;
A
#
# COMPACT_ATOMS: atom_id res chain seq x y z
N MET A 1 -13.37 -25.92 19.95
CA MET A 1 -13.67 -27.36 19.83
C MET A 1 -15.11 -27.56 20.26
N THR A 2 -16.04 -27.67 19.32
CA THR A 2 -17.46 -27.89 19.61
C THR A 2 -17.71 -29.39 19.54
N THR A 3 -17.77 -30.05 20.70
CA THR A 3 -18.12 -31.46 20.81
C THR A 3 -19.59 -31.61 20.43
N LEU A 4 -19.85 -32.02 19.19
CA LEU A 4 -21.17 -32.42 18.72
C LEU A 4 -21.50 -33.77 19.35
N THR A 5 -21.95 -33.76 20.60
CA THR A 5 -22.52 -34.93 21.27
C THR A 5 -23.80 -35.27 20.53
N ALA A 6 -23.77 -36.33 19.73
CA ALA A 6 -24.95 -36.91 19.13
C ALA A 6 -25.92 -37.35 20.25
N PRO A 7 -27.22 -37.07 20.16
CA PRO A 7 -28.19 -37.69 21.06
C PRO A 7 -28.21 -39.19 20.76
N THR A 8 -27.62 -39.98 21.66
CA THR A 8 -27.80 -41.43 21.68
C THR A 8 -29.26 -41.69 22.02
N ALA A 9 -30.10 -41.89 21.01
CA ALA A 9 -31.43 -42.45 21.19
C ALA A 9 -31.26 -43.90 21.65
N THR A 10 -31.34 -44.12 22.96
CA THR A 10 -31.42 -45.46 23.54
C THR A 10 -32.74 -46.07 23.09
N VAL A 11 -32.71 -46.86 22.02
CA VAL A 11 -33.86 -47.66 21.59
C VAL A 11 -33.95 -48.85 22.54
N THR A 12 -34.65 -48.68 23.65
CA THR A 12 -35.00 -49.78 24.55
C THR A 12 -36.13 -50.57 23.88
N ASN A 13 -35.78 -51.44 22.93
CA ASN A 13 -36.77 -52.31 22.31
C ASN A 13 -37.03 -53.49 23.26
N THR A 14 -38.10 -53.37 24.05
CA THR A 14 -38.61 -54.45 24.88
C THR A 14 -39.21 -55.51 23.96
N TYR A 15 -38.42 -56.50 23.58
CA TYR A 15 -38.89 -57.65 22.82
C TYR A 15 -39.94 -58.40 23.65
N LYS A 16 -41.22 -58.20 23.32
CA LYS A 16 -42.29 -59.07 23.82
C LYS A 16 -41.98 -60.47 23.30
N GLN A 17 -41.83 -61.43 24.21
CA GLN A 17 -41.76 -62.84 23.91
C GLN A 17 -42.92 -63.19 22.97
N THR A 18 -42.58 -63.48 21.71
CA THR A 18 -43.50 -63.54 20.57
C THR A 18 -44.62 -64.53 20.90
N SER A 19 -45.85 -64.02 20.96
CA SER A 19 -47.01 -64.72 21.51
C SER A 19 -47.30 -66.01 20.73
N ILE A 20 -46.89 -66.09 19.46
CA ILE A 20 -47.04 -67.29 18.64
C ILE A 20 -46.24 -68.49 19.17
N TYR A 21 -45.01 -68.29 19.65
CA TYR A 21 -44.19 -69.38 20.18
C TYR A 21 -44.85 -69.98 21.41
N LYS A 22 -45.45 -69.13 22.26
CA LYS A 22 -46.22 -69.61 23.41
C LYS A 22 -47.40 -70.51 23.01
N HIS A 23 -48.05 -70.29 21.87
CA HIS A 23 -49.11 -71.17 21.39
C HIS A 23 -48.55 -72.43 20.72
N MET A 24 -47.40 -72.34 20.03
CA MET A 24 -46.69 -73.51 19.50
C MET A 24 -46.21 -74.44 20.62
N ASP A 25 -45.62 -73.87 21.68
CA ASP A 25 -45.19 -74.60 22.88
C ASP A 25 -46.39 -75.26 23.57
N LEU A 26 -47.55 -74.59 23.62
CA LEU A 26 -48.78 -75.16 24.15
C LEU A 26 -49.32 -76.32 23.29
N LEU A 27 -49.22 -76.23 21.96
CA LEU A 27 -49.56 -77.34 21.06
C LEU A 27 -48.59 -78.51 21.25
N GLU A 28 -47.30 -78.23 21.38
CA GLU A 28 -46.26 -79.24 21.65
C GLU A 28 -46.51 -79.95 22.98
N HIS A 29 -46.77 -79.20 24.04
CA HIS A 29 -47.13 -79.77 25.35
C HIS A 29 -48.43 -80.58 25.30
N LEU A 30 -49.47 -80.11 24.60
CA LEU A 30 -50.72 -80.86 24.46
C LEU A 30 -50.52 -82.19 23.69
N ILE A 31 -49.62 -82.20 22.71
CA ILE A 31 -49.20 -83.43 22.03
C ILE A 31 -48.35 -84.30 22.97
N ASP A 32 -47.46 -83.73 23.76
CA ASP A 32 -46.57 -84.47 24.65
C ASP A 32 -47.31 -85.18 25.78
N ASP A 33 -48.28 -84.50 26.41
CA ASP A 33 -49.09 -85.00 27.52
C ASP A 33 -50.23 -85.94 27.09
N ALA A 34 -50.50 -86.04 25.79
CA ALA A 34 -51.56 -86.89 25.26
C ALA A 34 -51.29 -88.39 25.48
N ALA A 35 -52.30 -89.11 26.00
CA ALA A 35 -52.23 -90.53 26.27
C ALA A 35 -52.09 -91.34 24.97
N GLY A 36 -51.17 -92.31 24.92
CA GLY A 36 -50.87 -93.01 23.67
C GLY A 36 -50.14 -94.32 23.83
N ILE A 37 -50.13 -95.12 22.76
CA ILE A 37 -49.36 -96.35 22.65
C ILE A 37 -48.43 -96.22 21.44
N TYR A 38 -47.14 -96.42 21.67
CA TYR A 38 -46.09 -96.30 20.66
C TYR A 38 -46.13 -94.92 19.96
N LYS A 39 -46.27 -94.85 18.62
CA LYS A 39 -46.32 -93.59 17.86
C LYS A 39 -47.71 -92.95 17.78
N PHE A 40 -48.74 -93.55 18.41
CA PHE A 40 -50.12 -93.05 18.34
C PHE A 40 -50.51 -92.37 19.65
N LYS A 41 -50.95 -91.11 19.58
CA LYS A 41 -51.44 -90.33 20.72
C LYS A 41 -52.91 -89.96 20.53
N LEU A 42 -53.70 -90.05 21.60
CA LEU A 42 -55.08 -89.61 21.67
C LEU A 42 -55.10 -88.20 22.25
N ILE A 43 -55.38 -87.22 21.40
CA ILE A 43 -55.43 -85.79 21.76
C ILE A 43 -56.89 -85.35 21.78
N ASN A 44 -57.25 -84.47 22.72
CA ASN A 44 -58.54 -83.78 22.65
C ASN A 44 -58.52 -82.82 21.45
N ALA A 45 -59.29 -83.17 20.42
CA ALA A 45 -59.35 -82.39 19.20
C ALA A 45 -59.83 -80.94 19.45
N ASP A 46 -60.75 -80.73 20.38
CA ASP A 46 -61.31 -79.41 20.64
C ASP A 46 -60.27 -78.46 21.26
N ASP A 47 -59.51 -78.92 22.26
CA ASP A 47 -58.46 -78.14 22.90
C ASP A 47 -57.30 -77.84 21.94
N PHE A 48 -56.93 -78.81 21.11
CA PHE A 48 -55.88 -78.65 20.10
C PHE A 48 -56.28 -77.63 19.02
N LEU A 49 -57.52 -77.73 18.53
CA LEU A 49 -58.05 -76.81 17.53
C LEU A 49 -58.19 -75.38 18.08
N ASP A 50 -58.59 -75.19 19.34
CA ASP A 50 -58.68 -73.87 19.97
C ASP A 50 -57.31 -73.18 20.08
N ILE A 51 -56.26 -73.90 20.48
CA ILE A 51 -54.90 -73.36 20.52
C ILE A 51 -54.38 -73.07 19.11
N LEU A 52 -54.67 -73.94 18.14
CA LEU A 52 -54.32 -73.75 16.73
C LEU A 52 -55.01 -72.52 16.12
N ASP A 53 -56.29 -72.30 16.42
CA ASP A 53 -57.04 -71.14 15.94
C ASP A 53 -56.53 -69.84 16.57
N LYS A 54 -56.17 -69.86 17.85
CA LYS A 54 -55.48 -68.73 18.52
C LYS A 54 -54.12 -68.43 17.89
N ALA A 55 -53.34 -69.46 17.57
CA ALA A 55 -52.08 -69.32 16.86
C ALA A 55 -52.28 -68.73 15.45
N ARG A 56 -53.25 -69.26 14.69
CA ARG A 56 -53.61 -68.77 13.36
C ARG A 56 -54.11 -67.33 13.37
N ALA A 57 -54.87 -66.91 14.39
CA ALA A 57 -55.36 -65.55 14.52
C ALA A 57 -54.24 -64.54 14.82
N ARG A 58 -53.18 -64.94 15.54
CA ARG A 58 -52.06 -64.04 15.92
C ARG A 58 -50.90 -64.02 14.94
N LEU A 59 -50.73 -65.08 14.13
CA LEU A 59 -49.68 -65.16 13.11
C LEU A 59 -49.63 -63.96 12.14
N PRO A 60 -50.76 -63.49 11.58
CA PRO A 60 -50.76 -62.33 10.68
C PRO A 60 -50.30 -61.04 11.36
N GLU A 61 -50.67 -60.84 12.62
CA GLU A 61 -50.31 -59.65 13.40
C GLU A 61 -48.80 -59.62 13.68
N GLU A 62 -48.22 -60.74 14.13
CA GLU A 62 -46.78 -60.89 14.38
C GLU A 62 -45.95 -60.73 13.09
N LEU A 63 -46.44 -61.27 11.95
CA LEU A 63 -45.78 -61.09 10.66
C LEU A 63 -45.85 -59.64 10.17
N SER A 64 -46.96 -58.94 10.44
CA SER A 64 -47.10 -57.52 10.14
C SER A 64 -46.13 -56.68 10.96
N GLU A 65 -46.02 -56.93 12.27
CA GLU A 65 -45.08 -56.23 13.15
C GLU A 65 -43.63 -56.46 12.70
N ALA A 66 -43.27 -57.70 12.34
CA ALA A 66 -41.95 -58.00 11.78
C ALA A 66 -41.68 -57.24 10.46
N ALA A 67 -42.67 -57.15 9.58
CA ALA A 67 -42.57 -56.39 8.33
C ALA A 67 -42.41 -54.89 8.59
N GLU A 68 -43.10 -54.33 9.58
CA GLU A 68 -42.95 -52.93 10.00
C GLU A 68 -41.54 -52.66 10.54
N VAL A 69 -41.00 -53.53 11.39
CA VAL A 69 -39.63 -53.41 11.91
C VAL A 69 -38.60 -53.43 10.78
N LEU A 70 -38.76 -54.32 9.79
CA LEU A 70 -37.88 -54.36 8.62
C LEU A 70 -37.97 -53.07 7.79
N ASN A 71 -39.19 -52.56 7.57
CA ASN A 71 -39.38 -51.29 6.86
C ASN A 71 -38.75 -50.12 7.63
N GLN A 72 -38.92 -50.05 8.96
CA GLN A 72 -38.28 -49.04 9.80
C GLN A 72 -36.75 -49.12 9.73
N ARG A 73 -36.18 -50.33 9.79
CA ARG A 73 -34.75 -50.55 9.62
C ARG A 73 -34.26 -50.01 8.27
N ASP A 74 -34.95 -50.32 7.19
CA ASP A 74 -34.55 -49.90 5.85
C ASP A 74 -34.68 -48.38 5.68
N GLN A 75 -35.69 -47.75 6.30
CA GLN A 75 -35.81 -46.29 6.37
C GLN A 75 -34.65 -45.66 7.14
N ILE A 76 -34.29 -46.20 8.31
CA ILE A 76 -33.15 -45.70 9.11
C ILE A 76 -31.84 -45.85 8.32
N LEU A 77 -31.64 -46.97 7.63
CA LEU A 77 -30.45 -47.18 6.80
C LEU A 77 -30.39 -46.17 5.65
N ALA A 78 -31.51 -45.93 4.96
CA ALA A 78 -31.58 -44.96 3.88
C ALA A 78 -31.34 -43.53 4.38
N GLU A 79 -31.90 -43.15 5.53
CA GLU A 79 -31.68 -41.85 6.15
C GLU A 79 -30.21 -41.67 6.58
N SER A 80 -29.64 -42.67 7.25
CA SER A 80 -28.25 -42.68 7.68
C SER A 80 -27.28 -42.56 6.50
N GLN A 81 -27.57 -43.26 5.40
CA GLN A 81 -26.79 -43.18 4.16
C GLN A 81 -26.84 -41.77 3.57
N ARG A 82 -28.05 -41.20 3.42
CA ARG A 82 -28.22 -39.81 2.93
C ARG A 82 -27.49 -38.81 3.81
N ARG A 83 -27.59 -38.94 5.13
CA ARG A 83 -26.91 -38.06 6.08
C ARG A 83 -25.39 -38.18 5.98
N SER A 84 -24.88 -39.40 5.84
CA SER A 84 -23.46 -39.65 5.65
C SER A 84 -22.94 -39.01 4.36
N GLU A 85 -23.67 -39.16 3.26
CA GLU A 85 -23.34 -38.52 1.98
C GLU A 85 -23.33 -36.99 2.08
N GLN A 86 -24.31 -36.41 2.79
CA GLN A 86 -24.36 -34.97 3.04
C GLN A 86 -23.15 -34.49 3.85
N ILE A 87 -22.77 -35.21 4.92
CA ILE A 87 -21.62 -34.87 5.75
C ILE A 87 -20.34 -34.92 4.91
N VAL A 88 -20.14 -35.99 4.13
CA VAL A 88 -18.96 -36.12 3.25
C VAL A 88 -18.91 -35.00 2.21
N ALA A 89 -20.05 -34.68 1.59
CA ALA A 89 -20.12 -33.59 0.61
C ALA A 89 -19.81 -32.23 1.25
N GLN A 90 -20.32 -31.96 2.45
CA GLN A 90 -20.02 -30.73 3.18
C GLN A 90 -18.54 -30.65 3.57
N ALA A 91 -17.97 -31.73 4.10
CA ALA A 91 -16.56 -31.77 4.47
C ALA A 91 -15.64 -31.56 3.27
N ARG A 92 -15.97 -32.13 2.11
CA ARG A 92 -15.22 -31.90 0.86
C ARG A 92 -15.25 -30.43 0.43
N ARG A 93 -16.44 -29.80 0.41
CA ARG A 93 -16.57 -28.37 0.08
C ARG A 93 -15.77 -27.49 1.05
N GLN A 94 -15.80 -27.79 2.34
CA GLN A 94 -15.01 -27.05 3.33
C GLN A 94 -13.50 -27.23 3.11
N ALA A 95 -13.05 -28.44 2.81
CA ALA A 95 -11.65 -28.71 2.51
C ALA A 95 -11.17 -27.97 1.24
N GLU A 96 -11.99 -27.96 0.19
CA GLU A 96 -11.73 -27.21 -1.05
C GLU A 96 -11.63 -25.71 -0.78
N GLN A 97 -12.56 -25.15 0.01
CA GLN A 97 -12.53 -23.74 0.39
C GLN A 97 -11.27 -23.40 1.20
N MET A 98 -10.90 -24.23 2.18
CA MET A 98 -9.68 -24.02 2.98
C MET A 98 -8.41 -24.10 2.13
N LEU A 99 -8.36 -25.01 1.16
CA LEU A 99 -7.24 -25.11 0.22
C LEU A 99 -7.14 -23.82 -0.62
N HIS A 100 -8.26 -23.38 -1.20
CA HIS A 100 -8.32 -22.16 -1.99
C HIS A 100 -7.90 -20.93 -1.17
N GLU A 101 -8.39 -20.80 0.06
CA GLU A 101 -7.97 -19.73 0.98
C GLU A 101 -6.47 -19.81 1.30
N SER A 102 -5.92 -21.01 1.49
CA SER A 102 -4.48 -21.20 1.73
C SER A 102 -3.63 -20.82 0.51
N GLU A 103 -4.05 -21.21 -0.70
CA GLU A 103 -3.38 -20.84 -1.95
C GLU A 103 -3.44 -19.34 -2.19
N LEU A 104 -4.59 -18.72 -1.95
CA LEU A 104 -4.76 -17.27 -2.02
C LEU A 104 -3.83 -16.56 -1.04
N LEU A 105 -3.75 -17.03 0.21
CA LEU A 105 -2.86 -16.44 1.22
C LEU A 105 -1.38 -16.56 0.80
N LYS A 106 -0.96 -17.69 0.23
CA LYS A 106 0.41 -17.85 -0.30
C LYS A 106 0.68 -16.90 -1.46
N ALA A 107 -0.26 -16.75 -2.39
CA ALA A 107 -0.15 -15.82 -3.51
C ALA A 107 -0.05 -14.37 -3.03
N VAL A 108 -0.88 -13.97 -2.07
CA VAL A 108 -0.84 -12.64 -1.45
C VAL A 108 0.49 -12.41 -0.74
N GLN A 109 1.01 -13.37 0.02
CA GLN A 109 2.31 -13.24 0.68
C GLN A 109 3.45 -13.08 -0.34
N ALA A 110 3.43 -13.86 -1.43
CA ALA A 110 4.41 -13.74 -2.50
C ALA A 110 4.36 -12.35 -3.15
N GLU A 111 3.16 -11.82 -3.38
CA GLU A 111 2.97 -10.49 -3.97
C GLU A 111 3.40 -9.37 -3.02
N VAL A 112 3.10 -9.48 -1.73
CA VAL A 112 3.58 -8.55 -0.71
C VAL A 112 5.10 -8.51 -0.67
N GLU A 113 5.78 -9.67 -0.69
CA GLU A 113 7.24 -9.71 -0.73
C GLU A 113 7.81 -9.15 -2.02
N ARG A 114 7.13 -9.37 -3.16
CA ARG A 114 7.52 -8.78 -4.45
C ARG A 114 7.42 -7.25 -4.40
N ILE A 115 6.30 -6.71 -3.94
CA ILE A 115 6.07 -5.27 -3.80
C ILE A 115 7.09 -4.68 -2.83
N ARG A 116 7.32 -5.31 -1.67
CA ARG A 116 8.29 -4.84 -0.69
C ARG A 116 9.69 -4.72 -1.28
N LYS A 117 10.16 -5.73 -2.02
CA LYS A 117 11.46 -5.71 -2.70
C LYS A 117 11.52 -4.61 -3.76
N GLN A 118 10.46 -4.43 -4.53
CA GLN A 118 10.37 -3.38 -5.54
C GLN A 118 10.47 -2.00 -4.90
N VAL A 119 9.65 -1.73 -3.88
CA VAL A 119 9.65 -0.44 -3.14
C VAL A 119 11.02 -0.14 -2.52
N VAL A 120 11.66 -1.13 -1.89
CA VAL A 120 13.02 -0.92 -1.33
C VAL A 120 14.01 -0.56 -2.43
N THR A 121 13.94 -1.23 -3.59
CA THR A 121 14.82 -0.96 -4.72
C THR A 121 14.59 0.45 -5.29
N GLU A 122 13.33 0.84 -5.45
CA GLU A 122 12.93 2.17 -5.93
C GLU A 122 13.36 3.28 -4.95
N ILE A 123 13.20 3.07 -3.64
CA ILE A 123 13.66 4.02 -2.61
C ILE A 123 15.18 4.18 -2.67
N GLU A 124 15.95 3.09 -2.77
CA GLU A 124 17.41 3.15 -2.89
C GLU A 124 17.86 3.81 -4.19
N GLN A 125 17.14 3.62 -5.29
CA GLN A 125 17.39 4.34 -6.54
C GLN A 125 17.12 5.84 -6.37
N MET A 126 15.93 6.21 -5.88
CA MET A 126 15.55 7.60 -5.67
C MET A 126 16.50 8.32 -4.71
N ARG A 127 16.95 7.63 -3.65
CA ARG A 127 17.95 8.16 -2.72
C ARG A 127 19.28 8.45 -3.41
N ARG A 128 19.76 7.53 -4.26
CA ARG A 128 21.01 7.73 -5.01
C ARG A 128 20.90 8.89 -5.99
N GLU A 129 19.79 8.97 -6.71
CA GLU A 129 19.52 10.07 -7.65
C GLU A 129 19.46 11.42 -6.93
N ALA A 130 18.74 11.50 -5.80
CA ALA A 130 18.64 12.71 -5.00
C ALA A 130 20.01 13.15 -4.44
N LEU A 131 20.84 12.21 -3.99
CA LEU A 131 22.19 12.51 -3.51
C LEU A 131 23.11 12.98 -4.65
N ALA A 132 23.03 12.34 -5.82
CA ALA A 132 23.81 12.75 -6.99
C ALA A 132 23.41 14.14 -7.48
N GLU A 133 22.10 14.44 -7.47
CA GLU A 133 21.58 15.76 -7.83
C GLU A 133 22.04 16.83 -6.83
N ALA A 134 21.92 16.56 -5.53
CA ALA A 134 22.39 17.47 -4.49
C ALA A 134 23.89 17.77 -4.60
N GLU A 135 24.69 16.75 -4.91
CA GLU A 135 26.13 16.89 -5.14
C GLU A 135 26.40 17.75 -6.39
N ARG A 136 25.66 17.55 -7.49
CA ARG A 136 25.80 18.36 -8.71
C ARG A 136 25.50 19.83 -8.43
N ILE A 137 24.38 20.12 -7.77
CA ILE A 137 23.99 21.49 -7.40
C ILE A 137 25.05 22.14 -6.52
N ARG A 138 25.60 21.38 -5.55
CA ARG A 138 26.65 21.90 -4.67
C ARG A 138 27.92 22.25 -5.44
N MET A 139 28.35 21.39 -6.35
CA MET A 139 29.54 21.61 -7.16
C MET A 139 29.38 22.82 -8.08
N GLU A 140 28.22 22.93 -8.75
CA GLU A 140 27.88 24.08 -9.60
C GLU A 140 27.88 25.39 -8.80
N ALA A 141 27.28 25.39 -7.60
CA ALA A 141 27.25 26.56 -6.72
C ALA A 141 28.66 26.98 -6.24
N ASP A 142 29.55 26.02 -5.98
CA ASP A 142 30.93 26.31 -5.56
C ASP A 142 31.78 26.88 -6.71
N GLU A 143 31.60 26.34 -7.92
CA GLU A 143 32.23 26.85 -9.14
C GLU A 143 31.76 28.28 -9.45
N ASP A 144 30.45 28.53 -9.36
CA ASP A 144 29.86 29.86 -9.55
C ASP A 144 30.35 30.86 -8.50
N ALA A 145 30.38 30.45 -7.23
CA ALA A 145 30.89 31.29 -6.15
C ALA A 145 32.36 31.67 -6.37
N THR A 146 33.19 30.73 -6.82
CA THR A 146 34.59 30.98 -7.16
C THR A 146 34.70 31.94 -8.34
N ARG A 147 33.93 31.73 -9.40
CA ARG A 147 33.91 32.60 -10.58
C ARG A 147 33.51 34.03 -10.24
N ILE A 148 32.51 34.21 -9.38
CA ILE A 148 32.05 35.53 -8.93
C ILE A 148 33.14 36.21 -8.09
N LYS A 149 33.77 35.49 -7.16
CA LYS A 149 34.87 36.03 -6.35
C LYS A 149 36.03 36.50 -7.22
N ASP A 150 36.49 35.65 -8.14
CA ASP A 150 37.58 35.99 -9.06
C ASP A 150 37.22 37.22 -9.90
N GLY A 151 36.00 37.29 -10.43
CA GLY A 151 35.51 38.44 -11.19
C GLY A 151 35.46 39.73 -10.36
N ALA A 152 35.05 39.64 -9.10
CA ALA A 152 35.02 40.78 -8.17
C ALA A 152 36.43 41.27 -7.82
N ASP A 153 37.36 40.34 -7.59
CA ASP A 153 38.77 40.65 -7.31
C ASP A 153 39.42 41.37 -8.52
N HIS A 154 39.20 40.86 -9.74
CA HIS A 154 39.69 41.51 -10.95
C HIS A 154 39.07 42.89 -11.17
N TYR A 155 37.77 43.05 -10.87
CA TYR A 155 37.11 44.34 -10.97
C TYR A 155 37.69 45.34 -9.96
N ALA A 156 37.89 44.93 -8.71
CA ALA A 156 38.50 45.75 -7.67
C ALA A 156 39.90 46.20 -8.07
N GLU A 157 40.74 45.28 -8.57
CA GLU A 157 42.09 45.58 -9.05
C GLU A 157 42.09 46.62 -10.18
N ASN A 158 41.20 46.46 -11.16
CA ASN A 158 41.07 47.41 -12.27
C ASN A 158 40.64 48.81 -11.80
N VAL A 159 39.67 48.88 -10.86
CA VAL A 159 39.22 50.14 -10.28
C VAL A 159 40.35 50.81 -9.50
N LEU A 160 41.07 50.05 -8.66
CA LEU A 160 42.19 50.55 -7.86
C LEU A 160 43.34 51.05 -8.76
N THR A 161 43.71 50.28 -9.78
CA THR A 161 44.74 50.67 -10.76
C THR A 161 44.35 51.96 -11.50
N ARG A 162 43.08 52.10 -11.88
CA ARG A 162 42.59 53.32 -12.54
C ARG A 162 42.63 54.51 -11.59
N MET A 163 42.19 54.34 -10.34
CA MET A 163 42.25 55.40 -9.33
C MET A 163 43.70 55.82 -9.05
N GLU A 164 44.64 54.88 -8.97
CA GLU A 164 46.06 55.20 -8.82
C GLU A 164 46.57 56.05 -9.99
N LYS A 165 46.24 55.67 -11.22
CA LYS A 165 46.61 56.43 -12.41
C LYS A 165 46.03 57.85 -12.40
N ASP A 166 44.74 57.98 -12.09
CA ASP A 166 44.05 59.28 -12.03
C ASP A 166 44.68 60.17 -10.93
N LEU A 167 45.06 59.60 -9.78
CA LEU A 167 45.74 60.33 -8.70
C LEU A 167 47.14 60.80 -9.11
N VAL A 168 47.90 59.99 -9.83
CA VAL A 168 49.21 60.37 -10.37
C VAL A 168 49.07 61.55 -11.35
N GLU A 169 48.08 61.50 -12.23
CA GLU A 169 47.81 62.56 -13.21
C GLU A 169 47.39 63.88 -12.54
N ILE A 170 46.50 63.82 -11.54
CA ILE A 170 46.13 65.00 -10.73
C ILE A 170 47.37 65.56 -10.01
N GLY A 171 48.21 64.68 -9.44
CA GLY A 171 49.45 65.08 -8.79
C GLY A 171 50.38 65.85 -9.73
N GLN A 172 50.53 65.39 -10.97
CA GLN A 172 51.32 66.08 -12.01
C GLN A 172 50.75 67.46 -12.35
N HIS A 173 49.43 67.57 -12.56
CA HIS A 173 48.77 68.85 -12.83
C HIS A 173 48.92 69.86 -11.69
N VAL A 174 48.85 69.41 -10.44
CA VAL A 174 49.07 70.28 -9.28
C VAL A 174 50.52 70.76 -9.23
N GLN A 175 51.51 69.90 -9.50
CA GLN A 175 52.92 70.30 -9.56
C GLN A 175 53.16 71.33 -10.69
N GLU A 176 52.58 71.09 -11.86
CA GLU A 176 52.65 72.01 -12.99
C GLU A 176 52.04 73.37 -12.64
N SER A 177 50.82 73.38 -12.07
CA SER A 177 50.15 74.59 -11.59
C SER A 177 50.97 75.35 -10.55
N GLN A 178 51.56 74.65 -9.57
CA GLN A 178 52.45 75.27 -8.57
C GLN A 178 53.73 75.84 -9.19
N SER A 179 54.27 75.21 -10.23
CA SER A 179 55.44 75.70 -10.97
C SER A 179 55.11 76.98 -11.73
N ILE A 180 53.94 77.03 -12.38
CA ILE A 180 53.43 78.19 -13.10
C ILE A 180 53.22 79.35 -12.12
N ILE A 181 52.59 79.10 -10.97
CA ILE A 181 52.39 80.12 -9.94
C ILE A 181 53.72 80.62 -9.40
N ARG A 182 54.70 79.74 -9.11
CA ARG A 182 56.03 80.15 -8.66
C ARG A 182 56.75 81.01 -9.71
N ASN A 183 56.68 80.61 -10.98
CA ASN A 183 57.29 81.36 -12.08
C ASN A 183 56.57 82.72 -12.26
N GLY A 184 55.25 82.75 -12.19
CA GLY A 184 54.44 83.96 -12.22
C GLY A 184 54.75 84.91 -11.06
N GLN A 185 54.88 84.40 -9.83
CA GLN A 185 55.27 85.19 -8.66
C GLN A 185 56.69 85.79 -8.83
N LYS A 186 57.64 85.04 -9.40
CA LYS A 186 58.97 85.58 -9.73
C LYS A 186 58.89 86.71 -10.76
N LEU A 187 58.09 86.55 -11.83
CA LEU A 187 57.90 87.57 -12.86
C LEU A 187 57.21 88.82 -12.31
N ILE A 188 56.18 88.67 -11.48
CA ILE A 188 55.48 89.79 -10.84
C ILE A 188 56.40 90.51 -9.84
N GLY A 189 57.24 89.78 -9.11
CA GLY A 189 58.27 90.37 -8.24
C GLY A 189 59.31 91.19 -9.02
N GLN A 190 59.62 90.79 -10.26
CA GLN A 190 60.47 91.57 -11.18
C GLN A 190 59.72 92.78 -11.75
N ALA A 191 58.45 92.63 -12.14
CA ALA A 191 57.62 93.72 -12.67
C ALA A 191 57.31 94.81 -11.62
N LYS A 192 57.07 94.45 -10.35
CA LYS A 192 56.88 95.40 -9.24
C LYS A 192 58.14 96.19 -8.88
N ARG A 193 59.32 95.79 -9.37
CA ARG A 193 60.57 96.56 -9.21
C ARG A 193 60.76 97.65 -10.28
N VAL A 194 59.86 97.77 -11.24
CA VAL A 194 59.90 98.82 -12.26
C VAL A 194 59.00 99.99 -11.80
N PRO A 195 59.52 101.23 -11.62
CA PRO A 195 58.69 102.35 -11.18
C PRO A 195 57.73 102.81 -12.27
N ASN A 196 56.55 103.20 -11.81
CA ASN A 196 55.38 103.70 -12.53
C ASN A 196 55.67 104.87 -13.50
N LEU A 197 55.33 104.73 -14.79
CA LEU A 197 55.06 105.86 -15.69
C LEU A 197 53.82 105.61 -16.58
N GLN A 198 52.83 106.46 -16.33
CA GLN A 198 51.94 107.19 -17.24
C GLN A 198 51.09 106.49 -18.34
N ALA A 199 49.83 106.93 -18.38
CA ALA A 199 48.74 106.59 -19.28
C ALA A 199 48.81 107.21 -20.70
N ALA A 200 48.15 106.58 -21.68
CA ALA A 200 47.35 107.23 -22.75
C ALA A 200 46.48 106.22 -23.54
N PRO A 201 45.37 106.65 -24.19
CA PRO A 201 44.18 105.83 -24.49
C PRO A 201 43.93 105.55 -26.00
N GLY A 202 43.09 104.55 -26.31
CA GLY A 202 42.56 104.34 -27.66
C GLY A 202 41.86 102.99 -27.88
N GLN A 203 40.53 102.98 -27.76
CA GLN A 203 39.58 101.93 -28.22
C GLN A 203 39.40 101.99 -29.76
N PRO A 204 38.74 101.03 -30.48
CA PRO A 204 37.57 100.25 -30.03
C PRO A 204 37.41 98.77 -30.47
N GLN A 205 36.44 98.13 -29.81
CA GLN A 205 35.84 96.81 -30.08
C GLN A 205 35.08 96.75 -31.43
N PRO A 206 34.75 95.53 -31.91
CA PRO A 206 33.34 95.14 -31.86
C PRO A 206 33.09 93.69 -31.38
N GLN A 207 31.88 93.49 -30.83
CA GLN A 207 31.32 92.27 -30.23
C GLN A 207 30.54 91.39 -31.27
N PRO A 208 29.60 90.48 -30.90
CA PRO A 208 29.77 89.02 -31.03
C PRO A 208 28.71 88.38 -31.94
N HIS A 209 28.95 87.16 -32.45
CA HIS A 209 27.93 86.40 -33.18
C HIS A 209 27.84 84.97 -32.63
N MET A 210 26.76 84.67 -31.92
CA MET A 210 26.17 83.33 -31.84
C MET A 210 25.02 83.26 -32.85
N PRO A 211 24.69 82.06 -33.36
CA PRO A 211 23.34 81.56 -33.08
C PRO A 211 23.32 80.08 -32.69
N ALA A 212 22.79 79.85 -31.50
CA ALA A 212 21.64 79.01 -31.15
C ALA A 212 21.22 77.77 -32.00
N HIS A 213 20.76 76.78 -31.21
CA HIS A 213 19.77 75.73 -31.50
C HIS A 213 20.24 74.42 -32.14
N LEU A 214 20.42 73.40 -31.30
CA LEU A 214 19.88 72.05 -31.56
C LEU A 214 19.28 71.49 -30.27
N SER A 215 18.01 71.81 -30.05
CA SER A 215 17.12 70.98 -29.25
C SER A 215 16.66 69.82 -30.15
N SER A 216 16.81 68.57 -29.71
CA SER A 216 15.77 67.55 -29.94
C SER A 216 15.95 66.31 -29.07
N PRO A 217 14.83 65.62 -28.77
CA PRO A 217 14.66 64.83 -27.55
C PRO A 217 14.40 63.33 -27.81
N LEU A 218 14.25 62.60 -26.70
CA LEU A 218 13.48 61.36 -26.53
C LEU A 218 14.10 60.02 -26.93
N LEU A 219 14.67 59.42 -25.87
CA LEU A 219 14.61 58.01 -25.50
C LEU A 219 13.22 57.39 -25.77
N SER A 220 13.20 56.23 -26.44
CA SER A 220 12.07 55.28 -26.41
C SER A 220 12.57 53.98 -25.78
N PRO A 221 11.82 53.32 -24.88
CA PRO A 221 12.17 51.99 -24.40
C PRO A 221 11.66 50.93 -25.37
N ARG A 222 12.52 49.97 -25.73
CA ARG A 222 12.12 48.78 -26.48
C ARG A 222 11.85 47.67 -25.47
N SER A 223 10.58 47.28 -25.39
CA SER A 223 10.11 46.02 -24.82
C SER A 223 10.44 44.88 -25.79
N GLU A 224 11.16 43.88 -25.31
CA GLU A 224 10.94 42.43 -25.48
C GLU A 224 11.94 41.67 -24.61
#